data_AF-A0A6L2ZSS1-F1
#
_entry.id   AF-A0A6L2ZSS1-F1
#
_cell.length_a   1.000
_cell.length_b   1.000
_cell.length_c   1.000
_cell.angle_alpha   90.00
_cell.angle_beta   90.00
_cell.angle_gamma   90.00
#
_symmetry.space_group_name_H-M   'P 1'
#
loop_
_entity.id
_entity.type
_entity.pdbx_description
1 polymer ?
#
loop_
_entity_poly.entity_id
_entity_poly.type
_entity_poly.pdbx_seq_one_letter_code
_entity_poly.pdbx_strand_id
1 'polypeptide(L)'
;MENKRYKELKIAEKGAWISISAYIILAFTKIFMGIFTNSEALRADGLNNFTDVIASISVLIGLKLARKPKDDDHRYGHWKFENIASMITSFIMLMVGLEVLYSSFEKIVNNSFTPPNPLSALVGIGSALIMVAVYIYNSRLAKKVNSQALMGSSKG
;
A
#
# COMPACT_ATOMS: atom_id res chain seq x y z
N MET A 1 -0.56 -17.87 -24.89
CA MET A 1 0.10 -17.40 -23.64
C MET A 1 -0.31 -15.98 -23.25
N GLU A 2 -0.39 -15.01 -24.18
CA GLU A 2 -0.83 -13.62 -23.89
C GLU A 2 -2.19 -13.49 -23.20
N ASN A 3 -3.18 -14.25 -23.67
CA ASN A 3 -4.55 -14.17 -23.13
C ASN A 3 -4.63 -14.65 -21.66
N LYS A 4 -3.70 -15.51 -21.21
CA LYS A 4 -3.60 -15.95 -19.81
C LYS A 4 -2.99 -14.84 -18.94
N ARG A 5 -1.88 -14.24 -19.35
CA ARG A 5 -1.22 -13.15 -18.61
C ARG A 5 -2.11 -11.92 -18.48
N TYR A 6 -2.84 -11.58 -19.55
CA TYR A 6 -3.82 -10.49 -19.52
C TYR A 6 -4.89 -10.70 -18.44
N LYS A 7 -5.44 -11.92 -18.33
CA LYS A 7 -6.42 -12.27 -17.30
C LYS A 7 -5.82 -12.22 -15.90
N GLU A 8 -4.59 -12.70 -15.71
CA GLU A 8 -3.85 -12.61 -14.45
C GLU A 8 -3.65 -11.16 -14.00
N LEU A 9 -3.21 -10.27 -14.87
CA LEU A 9 -3.05 -8.84 -14.59
C LEU A 9 -4.38 -8.17 -14.24
N LYS A 10 -5.46 -8.52 -14.95
CA LYS A 10 -6.81 -8.00 -14.65
C LYS A 10 -7.32 -8.47 -13.27
N ILE A 11 -6.92 -9.68 -12.84
CA ILE A 11 -7.21 -10.16 -11.49
C ILE A 11 -6.34 -9.41 -10.47
N ALA A 12 -5.08 -9.14 -10.78
CA ALA A 12 -4.18 -8.38 -9.92
C ALA A 12 -4.70 -6.96 -9.64
N GLU A 13 -5.27 -6.30 -10.65
CA GLU A 13 -5.90 -4.97 -10.51
C GLU A 13 -6.99 -4.96 -9.42
N LYS A 14 -7.74 -6.06 -9.25
CA LYS A 14 -8.76 -6.15 -8.19
C LYS A 14 -8.13 -6.08 -6.79
N GLY A 15 -6.98 -6.73 -6.58
CA GLY A 15 -6.25 -6.65 -5.32
C GLY A 15 -5.74 -5.25 -5.03
N ALA A 16 -5.23 -4.55 -6.04
CA ALA A 16 -4.80 -3.16 -5.91
C ALA A 16 -5.99 -2.26 -5.51
N TRP A 17 -7.17 -2.43 -6.12
CA TRP A 17 -8.38 -1.70 -5.73
C TRP A 17 -8.81 -1.97 -4.28
N ILE A 18 -8.77 -3.23 -3.84
CA ILE A 18 -9.08 -3.58 -2.44
C ILE A 18 -8.12 -2.86 -1.48
N SER A 19 -6.83 -2.82 -1.81
CA SER A 19 -5.81 -2.10 -1.02
C SER A 19 -6.13 -0.61 -0.94
N ILE A 20 -6.35 0.04 -2.09
CA ILE A 20 -6.70 1.46 -2.16
C ILE A 20 -7.92 1.77 -1.30
N SER A 21 -9.00 1.01 -1.44
CA SER A 21 -10.22 1.24 -0.66
C SER A 21 -9.98 1.05 0.84
N ALA A 22 -9.28 -0.01 1.25
CA ALA A 22 -8.98 -0.26 2.65
C ALA A 22 -8.11 0.86 3.25
N TYR A 23 -7.02 1.24 2.57
CA TYR A 23 -6.11 2.27 3.05
C TYR A 23 -6.76 3.66 3.11
N ILE A 24 -7.62 4.01 2.15
CA ILE A 24 -8.41 5.25 2.22
C ILE A 24 -9.30 5.25 3.47
N ILE A 25 -10.08 4.18 3.69
CA ILE A 25 -10.99 4.09 4.84
C ILE A 25 -10.21 4.17 6.16
N LEU A 26 -9.10 3.44 6.26
CA LEU A 26 -8.25 3.46 7.45
C LEU A 26 -7.61 4.83 7.67
N ALA A 27 -7.05 5.45 6.63
CA ALA A 27 -6.41 6.76 6.72
C ALA A 27 -7.40 7.81 7.25
N PHE A 28 -8.59 7.91 6.65
CA PHE A 28 -9.63 8.83 7.11
C PHE A 28 -10.06 8.54 8.56
N THR A 29 -10.29 7.27 8.90
CA THR A 29 -10.72 6.87 10.25
C THR A 29 -9.65 7.21 11.29
N LYS A 30 -8.38 6.88 11.03
CA LYS A 30 -7.26 7.13 11.93
C LYS A 30 -6.96 8.62 12.08
N ILE A 31 -6.96 9.40 11.00
CA ILE A 31 -6.74 10.86 11.07
C ILE A 31 -7.86 11.51 11.87
N PHE A 32 -9.12 11.18 11.58
CA PHE A 32 -10.26 11.74 12.29
C PHE A 32 -10.24 11.38 13.78
N MET A 33 -10.05 10.10 14.11
CA MET A 33 -9.95 9.64 15.50
C MET A 33 -8.69 10.18 16.18
N GLY A 34 -7.58 10.36 15.45
CA GLY A 34 -6.35 10.96 15.96
C GLY A 34 -6.55 12.41 16.39
N ILE A 35 -7.26 13.21 15.58
CA ILE A 35 -7.63 14.58 15.96
C ILE A 35 -8.59 14.57 17.15
N PHE A 36 -9.64 13.73 17.10
CA PHE A 36 -10.65 13.66 18.17
C PHE A 36 -10.07 13.22 19.52
N THR A 37 -9.09 12.31 19.51
CA THR A 37 -8.42 11.78 20.71
C THR A 37 -7.14 12.53 21.07
N ASN A 38 -6.78 13.55 20.29
CA ASN A 38 -5.53 14.30 20.40
C ASN A 38 -4.27 13.39 20.38
N SER A 39 -4.33 12.33 19.56
CA SER A 39 -3.28 11.32 19.42
C SER A 39 -2.46 11.57 18.15
N GLU A 40 -1.28 12.16 18.33
CA GLU A 40 -0.31 12.35 17.25
C GLU A 40 0.17 11.01 16.66
N ALA A 41 0.28 9.97 17.48
CA ALA A 41 0.65 8.63 17.01
C ALA A 41 -0.39 8.06 16.04
N LEU A 42 -1.69 8.14 16.38
CA LEU A 42 -2.76 7.64 15.51
C LEU A 42 -2.91 8.48 14.24
N ARG A 43 -2.69 9.79 14.34
CA ARG A 43 -2.69 10.70 13.18
C ARG A 43 -1.53 10.38 12.23
N ALA A 44 -0.33 10.17 12.74
CA ALA A 44 0.83 9.77 11.95
C ALA A 44 0.62 8.41 11.25
N ASP A 45 0.05 7.44 11.95
CA ASP A 45 -0.30 6.13 11.38
C ASP A 45 -1.37 6.25 10.27
N GLY A 46 -2.34 7.17 10.45
CA GLY A 46 -3.30 7.51 9.39
C GLY A 46 -2.67 8.14 8.15
N LEU A 47 -1.67 9.03 8.33
CA LEU A 47 -0.90 9.60 7.23
C LEU A 47 -0.04 8.56 6.51
N ASN A 48 0.51 7.58 7.24
CA ASN A 48 1.22 6.46 6.63
C ASN A 48 0.30 5.67 5.67
N ASN A 49 -0.92 5.37 6.11
CA ASN A 49 -1.89 4.72 5.23
C ASN A 49 -2.30 5.57 4.02
N PHE A 50 -2.21 6.90 4.10
CA PHE A 50 -2.39 7.75 2.92
C PHE A 50 -1.24 7.55 1.91
N THR A 51 -0.01 7.40 2.38
CA THR A 51 1.13 7.06 1.49
C THR A 51 0.95 5.67 0.85
N ASP A 52 0.39 4.70 1.57
CA ASP A 52 0.07 3.37 1.03
C ASP A 52 -0.99 3.43 -0.08
N VAL A 53 -1.91 4.39 -0.04
CA VAL A 53 -2.85 4.67 -1.16
C VAL A 53 -2.08 5.09 -2.40
N ILE A 54 -1.12 6.03 -2.28
CA ILE A 54 -0.31 6.53 -3.41
C ILE A 54 0.52 5.39 -4.02
N ALA A 55 1.13 4.55 -3.16
CA ALA A 55 1.86 3.36 -3.60
C ALA A 55 0.93 2.39 -4.37
N SER A 56 -0.26 2.13 -3.83
CA SER A 56 -1.25 1.22 -4.44
C SER A 56 -1.80 1.75 -5.77
N ILE A 57 -1.97 3.08 -5.90
CA ILE A 57 -2.33 3.73 -7.17
C ILE A 57 -1.22 3.57 -8.21
N SER A 58 0.04 3.74 -7.80
CA SER A 58 1.21 3.55 -8.68
C SER A 58 1.25 2.12 -9.23
N VAL A 59 0.97 1.12 -8.39
CA VAL A 59 0.82 -0.28 -8.79
C VAL A 59 -0.34 -0.48 -9.76
N LEU A 60 -1.51 0.11 -9.48
CA LEU A 60 -2.68 0.00 -10.35
C LEU A 60 -2.42 0.58 -11.75
N ILE A 61 -1.75 1.74 -11.83
CA ILE A 61 -1.35 2.35 -13.10
C ILE A 61 -0.38 1.43 -13.85
N GLY A 62 0.62 0.91 -13.15
CA GLY A 62 1.58 -0.05 -13.68
C GLY A 62 0.95 -1.31 -14.27
N LEU A 63 -0.01 -1.90 -13.55
CA LEU A 63 -0.77 -3.06 -14.00
C LEU A 63 -1.64 -2.74 -15.23
N LYS A 64 -2.29 -1.58 -15.27
CA LYS A 64 -3.08 -1.13 -16.43
C LYS A 64 -2.21 -0.96 -17.68
N LEU A 65 -1.04 -0.34 -17.53
CA LEU A 65 -0.08 -0.18 -18.62
C LEU A 65 0.43 -1.55 -19.08
N ALA A 66 0.77 -2.44 -18.15
CA ALA A 66 1.25 -3.78 -18.47
C ALA A 66 0.22 -4.65 -19.19
N ARG A 67 -1.08 -4.37 -18.99
CA ARG A 67 -2.19 -5.06 -19.64
C ARG A 67 -2.50 -4.51 -21.04
N LYS A 68 -1.92 -3.40 -21.47
CA LYS A 68 -2.17 -2.83 -22.80
C LYS A 68 -1.78 -3.86 -23.89
N PRO A 69 -2.67 -4.14 -24.87
CA PRO A 69 -2.38 -5.08 -25.95
C PRO A 69 -1.19 -4.58 -26.79
N LYS A 70 -0.54 -5.50 -27.51
CA LYS A 70 0.58 -5.19 -28.43
C LYS A 70 0.19 -4.06 -29.39
N ASP A 71 1.05 -3.07 -29.51
CA ASP A 71 1.03 -2.03 -30.53
C ASP A 71 2.29 -2.14 -31.40
N ASP A 72 2.35 -1.37 -32.48
CA ASP A 72 3.46 -1.43 -33.45
C ASP A 72 4.80 -1.05 -32.82
N ASP A 73 4.80 -0.16 -31.82
CA ASP A 73 5.97 0.21 -31.01
C ASP A 73 6.45 -0.91 -30.08
N HIS A 74 5.54 -1.76 -29.58
CA HIS A 74 5.86 -2.88 -28.68
C HIS A 74 5.31 -4.20 -29.21
N ARG A 75 5.96 -4.73 -30.25
CA ARG A 75 5.64 -6.05 -30.85
C ARG A 75 5.73 -7.22 -29.87
N TYR A 76 6.46 -7.05 -28.77
CA TYR A 76 6.57 -8.00 -27.65
C TYR A 76 5.73 -7.56 -26.44
N GLY A 77 4.71 -6.72 -26.57
CA GLY A 77 3.76 -6.39 -25.51
C GLY A 77 4.33 -5.59 -24.31
N HIS A 78 3.41 -5.15 -23.45
CA HIS A 78 3.68 -4.16 -22.39
C HIS A 78 4.03 -4.78 -21.01
N TRP A 79 4.26 -6.09 -20.91
CA TRP A 79 4.43 -6.74 -19.59
C TRP A 79 5.65 -6.24 -18.78
N LYS A 80 6.66 -5.64 -19.41
CA LYS A 80 7.79 -5.00 -18.69
C LYS A 80 7.36 -3.82 -17.82
N PHE A 81 6.22 -3.19 -18.11
CA PHE A 81 5.69 -2.09 -17.29
C PHE A 81 5.33 -2.53 -15.87
N GLU A 82 5.04 -3.81 -15.64
CA GLU A 82 4.83 -4.34 -14.30
C GLU A 82 6.12 -4.31 -13.45
N ASN A 83 7.27 -4.58 -14.07
CA ASN A 83 8.56 -4.50 -13.38
C ASN A 83 8.88 -3.05 -13.00
N ILE A 84 8.59 -2.09 -13.89
CA ILE A 84 8.75 -0.66 -13.62
C ILE A 84 7.86 -0.25 -12.44
N ALA A 85 6.60 -0.70 -12.42
CA ALA A 85 5.68 -0.43 -11.32
C ALA A 85 6.17 -1.01 -9.98
N SER A 86 6.70 -2.23 -10.01
CA SER A 86 7.28 -2.89 -8.83
C SER A 86 8.51 -2.12 -8.31
N MET A 87 9.33 -1.60 -9.22
CA MET A 87 10.50 -0.79 -8.89
C MET A 87 10.10 0.53 -8.23
N ILE A 88 9.13 1.25 -8.80
CA ILE A 88 8.59 2.49 -8.23
C ILE A 88 8.04 2.24 -6.82
N THR A 89 7.26 1.18 -6.65
CA THR A 89 6.69 0.82 -5.34
C THR A 89 7.78 0.53 -4.31
N SER A 90 8.85 -0.15 -4.72
CA SER A 90 9.99 -0.44 -3.84
C SER A 90 10.71 0.83 -3.40
N PHE A 91 10.84 1.84 -4.28
CA PHE A 91 11.39 3.14 -3.91
C PHE A 91 10.49 3.90 -2.94
N ILE A 92 9.17 3.89 -3.14
CA ILE A 92 8.21 4.52 -2.20
C ILE A 92 8.34 3.87 -0.81
N MET A 93 8.37 2.54 -0.75
CA MET A 93 8.53 1.81 0.52
C MET A 93 9.87 2.12 1.21
N LEU A 94 10.95 2.27 0.45
CA LEU A 94 12.24 2.68 1.00
C LEU A 94 12.15 4.07 1.63
N MET A 95 11.52 5.04 0.97
CA MET A 95 11.35 6.40 1.48
C MET A 95 10.51 6.42 2.76
N VAL A 96 9.38 5.71 2.78
CA VAL A 96 8.52 5.57 3.98
C VAL A 96 9.30 4.93 5.14
N GLY A 97 10.07 3.88 4.86
CA GLY A 97 10.91 3.24 5.88
C GLY A 97 11.93 4.21 6.50
N LEU A 98 12.55 5.06 5.68
CA LEU A 98 13.48 6.09 6.16
C LEU A 98 12.78 7.16 6.99
N GLU A 99 11.59 7.60 6.59
CA GLU A 99 10.77 8.57 7.33
C GLU A 99 10.39 8.03 8.72
N VAL A 100 9.97 6.75 8.80
CA VAL A 100 9.64 6.09 10.07
C VAL A 100 10.86 6.03 10.98
N LEU A 101 12.03 5.66 10.45
CA LEU A 101 13.28 5.65 11.22
C LEU A 101 13.63 7.04 11.76
N TYR A 102 13.53 8.07 10.91
CA TYR A 102 13.81 9.45 11.29
C TYR A 102 12.86 9.93 12.39
N SER A 103 11.53 9.76 12.22
CA SER A 103 10.56 10.24 13.22
C SER A 103 10.66 9.46 14.54
N SER A 104 11.02 8.18 14.48
CA SER A 104 11.25 7.36 15.67
C SER A 104 12.48 7.83 16.44
N PHE A 105 13.57 8.14 15.73
CA PHE A 105 14.79 8.68 16.33
C PHE A 105 14.53 10.05 16.99
N GLU A 106 13.82 10.95 16.30
CA GLU A 106 13.46 12.26 16.82
C GLU A 106 12.63 12.16 18.12
N LYS A 107 11.65 11.25 18.18
CA LYS A 107 10.84 11.02 19.40
C LYS A 107 11.67 10.54 20.58
N ILE A 108 12.63 9.64 20.33
CA ILE A 108 13.53 9.13 21.38
C ILE A 108 14.41 10.26 21.92
N VAL A 109 15.01 11.06 21.04
CA VAL A 109 15.89 12.18 21.43
C VAL A 109 15.11 13.26 22.20
N ASN A 110 13.90 13.58 21.75
CA ASN A 110 13.06 14.62 22.35
C ASN A 110 12.24 14.14 23.57
N ASN A 111 12.32 12.86 23.92
CA ASN A 111 11.64 12.24 25.07
C ASN A 111 10.10 12.49 25.10
N SER A 112 9.49 12.65 23.92
CA SER A 112 8.09 13.04 23.74
C SER A 112 7.14 11.85 23.74
N PHE A 113 7.16 11.07 24.83
CA PHE A 113 6.27 9.92 25.02
C PHE A 113 4.96 10.33 25.69
N THR A 114 3.94 10.60 24.88
CA THR A 114 2.56 10.76 25.39
C THR A 114 1.86 9.41 25.43
N PRO A 115 1.31 8.98 26.58
CA PRO A 115 0.52 7.76 26.66
C PRO A 115 -0.67 7.84 25.71
N PRO A 116 -0.90 6.84 24.83
CA PRO A 116 -2.03 6.86 23.94
C PRO A 116 -3.33 6.74 24.72
N ASN A 117 -4.33 7.54 24.34
CA ASN A 117 -5.68 7.39 24.84
C ASN A 117 -6.18 5.95 24.54
N PRO A 118 -6.85 5.26 25.49
CA PRO A 118 -7.38 3.90 25.28
C PRO A 118 -8.21 3.75 24.01
N LEU A 119 -8.96 4.80 23.63
CA LEU A 119 -9.76 4.81 22.41
C LEU A 119 -8.87 4.78 21.15
N SER A 120 -7.77 5.56 21.15
CA SER A 120 -6.80 5.57 20.04
C SER A 120 -6.10 4.22 19.90
N ALA A 121 -5.78 3.57 21.03
CA ALA A 121 -5.18 2.24 21.03
C ALA A 121 -6.11 1.19 20.43
N LEU A 122 -7.41 1.22 20.78
CA LEU A 122 -8.40 0.30 20.21
C LEU A 122 -8.55 0.49 18.68
N VAL A 123 -8.61 1.74 18.21
CA VAL A 123 -8.65 2.05 16.77
C VAL A 123 -7.39 1.57 16.06
N GLY A 124 -6.21 1.77 16.67
CA GLY A 124 -4.93 1.28 16.15
C GLY A 124 -4.92 -0.24 16.00
N ILE A 125 -5.33 -0.98 17.03
CA ILE A 125 -5.41 -2.45 16.99
C ILE A 125 -6.41 -2.92 15.92
N GLY A 126 -7.61 -2.33 15.88
CA GLY A 126 -8.62 -2.68 14.88
C GLY A 126 -8.11 -2.44 13.46
N SER A 127 -7.39 -1.34 13.24
CA SER A 127 -6.78 -1.04 11.95
C SER A 127 -5.67 -2.02 11.59
N ALA A 128 -4.83 -2.41 12.55
CA ALA A 128 -3.77 -3.40 12.33
C ALA A 128 -4.36 -4.75 11.89
N LEU A 129 -5.48 -5.19 12.50
CA LEU A 129 -6.17 -6.42 12.09
C LEU A 129 -6.68 -6.34 10.65
N ILE A 130 -7.25 -5.20 10.25
CA ILE A 130 -7.69 -4.97 8.87
C ILE A 130 -6.50 -5.03 7.91
N MET A 131 -5.39 -4.36 8.24
CA MET A 131 -4.18 -4.39 7.41
C MET A 131 -3.62 -5.81 7.26
N VAL A 132 -3.59 -6.60 8.33
CA VAL A 132 -3.17 -8.01 8.26
C VAL A 132 -4.10 -8.82 7.33
N ALA A 133 -5.41 -8.60 7.38
CA ALA A 133 -6.35 -9.26 6.49
C ALA A 133 -6.11 -8.88 5.01
N VAL A 134 -5.89 -7.58 4.73
CA VAL A 134 -5.56 -7.07 3.39
C VAL A 134 -4.23 -7.65 2.89
N TYR A 135 -3.19 -7.66 3.72
CA TYR A 135 -1.90 -8.26 3.41
C TYR A 135 -2.03 -9.74 3.04
N ILE A 136 -2.75 -10.53 3.86
CA ILE A 136 -2.94 -11.96 3.60
C ILE A 136 -3.69 -12.17 2.29
N TYR A 137 -4.77 -11.43 2.06
CA TYR A 137 -5.57 -11.52 0.83
C TYR A 137 -4.71 -11.20 -0.40
N ASN A 138 -4.05 -10.04 -0.41
CA ASN A 138 -3.29 -9.58 -1.57
C ASN A 138 -2.02 -10.41 -1.80
N SER A 139 -1.34 -10.85 -0.75
CA SER A 139 -0.16 -11.69 -0.89
C SER A 139 -0.50 -13.07 -1.46
N ARG A 140 -1.64 -13.65 -1.06
CA ARG A 140 -2.15 -14.89 -1.67
C ARG A 140 -2.55 -14.67 -3.13
N LEU A 141 -3.23 -13.56 -3.42
CA LEU A 141 -3.65 -13.22 -4.78
C LEU A 141 -2.43 -13.01 -5.68
N ALA A 142 -1.45 -12.22 -5.25
CA ALA A 142 -0.23 -11.92 -5.97
C ALA A 142 0.58 -13.18 -6.30
N LYS A 143 0.70 -14.14 -5.37
CA LYS A 143 1.32 -15.44 -5.64
C LYS A 143 0.54 -16.24 -6.69
N LYS A 144 -0.79 -16.25 -6.60
CA LYS A 144 -1.67 -16.98 -7.53
C LYS A 144 -1.58 -16.45 -8.97
N VAL A 145 -1.45 -15.13 -9.14
CA VAL A 145 -1.35 -14.48 -10.47
C VAL A 145 0.08 -14.15 -10.88
N ASN A 146 1.07 -14.59 -10.10
CA ASN A 146 2.48 -14.28 -10.30
C ASN A 146 2.73 -12.78 -10.61
N SER A 147 2.20 -11.90 -9.77
CA SER A 147 2.33 -10.45 -9.93
C SER A 147 3.26 -9.86 -8.88
N GLN A 148 4.40 -9.35 -9.33
CA GLN A 148 5.40 -8.71 -8.47
C GLN A 148 4.90 -7.34 -8.00
N ALA A 149 4.18 -6.61 -8.85
CA ALA A 149 3.67 -5.29 -8.51
C ALA A 149 2.62 -5.37 -7.38
N LEU A 150 1.68 -6.32 -7.46
CA LEU A 150 0.71 -6.54 -6.40
C LEU A 150 1.36 -7.08 -5.11
N MET A 151 2.37 -7.94 -5.22
CA MET A 151 3.14 -8.42 -4.06
C MET A 151 3.91 -7.29 -3.37
N GLY A 152 4.42 -6.34 -4.13
CA GLY A 152 5.01 -5.11 -3.59
C GLY A 152 3.98 -4.36 -2.76
N SER A 153 2.83 -4.04 -3.38
CA SER A 153 1.74 -3.29 -2.72
C SER A 153 1.17 -3.94 -1.46
N SER A 154 1.22 -5.27 -1.34
CA SER A 154 0.55 -5.96 -0.24
C SER A 154 1.21 -5.73 1.11
N LYS A 155 2.51 -5.38 1.12
CA LYS A 155 3.35 -5.24 2.32
C LYS A 155 3.23 -3.87 3.01
N GLY A 156 2.45 -2.96 2.44
CA GLY A 156 2.09 -1.68 3.06
C GLY A 156 1.17 -1.87 4.25
#